data_AF-A0A926REZ2-F1
#
_entry.id   AF-A0A926REZ2-F1
#
_cell.length_a   1.000
_cell.length_b   1.000
_cell.length_c   1.000
_cell.angle_alpha   90.00
_cell.angle_beta   90.00
_cell.angle_gamma   90.00
#
_symmetry.space_group_name_H-M   'P 1'
#
loop_
_entity.id
_entity.type
_entity.pdbx_description
1 polymer ?
#
loop_
_entity_poly.entity_id
_entity_poly.type
_entity_poly.pdbx_seq_one_letter_code
_entity_poly.pdbx_strand_id
1 'polypeptide(L)'
;MNLENIKEFFLKLTKQDFSQKQKIFITASLGWIIFIGYLTWWNGLKAPTLDKSFRWDEWFWFGIVPALSPYIFFYIWKKKDTEE
;
A
#
# COMPACT_ATOMS: atom_id res chain seq x y z
N MET A 1 22.34 -5.17 1.64
CA MET A 1 21.23 -5.21 2.63
C MET A 1 21.28 -6.57 3.30
N ASN A 2 21.51 -6.63 4.61
CA ASN A 2 21.65 -7.91 5.30
C ASN A 2 20.26 -8.53 5.54
N LEU A 3 20.07 -9.81 5.19
CA LEU A 3 18.83 -10.57 5.41
C LEU A 3 18.44 -10.67 6.88
N GLU A 4 19.41 -10.72 7.80
CA GLU A 4 19.17 -10.68 9.24
C GLU A 4 18.47 -9.38 9.65
N ASN A 5 18.92 -8.23 9.14
CA ASN A 5 18.33 -6.92 9.46
C ASN A 5 16.88 -6.83 8.97
N ILE A 6 16.58 -7.41 7.80
CA ILE A 6 15.21 -7.46 7.26
C ILE A 6 14.33 -8.33 8.18
N LYS A 7 14.82 -9.50 8.57
CA LYS A 7 14.10 -10.42 9.45
C LYS A 7 13.80 -9.78 10.81
N GLU A 8 14.77 -9.09 11.40
CA GLU A 8 14.56 -8.37 12.65
C GLU A 8 13.53 -7.24 12.53
N PHE A 9 13.53 -6.52 11.41
CA PHE A 9 12.54 -5.48 11.13
C PHE A 9 11.12 -6.05 11.07
N PHE A 10 10.91 -7.16 10.35
CA PHE A 10 9.62 -7.84 10.30
C PHE A 10 9.20 -8.41 11.66
N LEU A 11 10.13 -8.95 12.45
CA LEU A 11 9.87 -9.41 13.83
C LEU A 11 9.47 -8.27 14.77
N LYS A 12 10.05 -7.08 14.61
CA LYS A 12 9.62 -5.88 15.36
C LYS A 12 8.23 -5.42 14.95
N LEU A 13 7.92 -5.44 13.65
CA LEU A 13 6.60 -5.07 13.14
C LEU A 13 5.49 -6.00 13.64
N THR A 14 5.75 -7.31 13.75
CA THR A 14 4.75 -8.28 14.25
C THR A 14 4.56 -8.22 15.76
N LYS A 15 5.58 -7.79 16.52
CA LYS A 15 5.48 -7.54 17.98
C LYS A 15 4.86 -6.20 18.32
N GLN A 16 4.69 -5.30 17.35
CA GLN A 16 4.15 -3.97 17.59
C GLN A 16 2.62 -4.03 17.75
N ASP A 17 2.13 -3.60 18.91
CA ASP A 17 0.70 -3.43 19.13
C ASP A 17 0.16 -2.23 18.36
N PHE A 18 -0.52 -2.49 17.25
CA PHE A 18 -1.22 -1.45 16.50
C PHE A 18 -2.48 -1.01 17.24
N SER A 19 -2.68 0.30 17.34
CA SER A 19 -3.93 0.88 17.82
C SER A 19 -5.10 0.44 16.93
N GLN A 20 -6.31 0.35 17.49
CA GLN A 20 -7.52 0.01 16.73
C GLN A 20 -7.72 0.93 15.52
N LYS A 21 -7.43 2.22 15.66
CA LYS A 21 -7.48 3.17 14.54
C LYS A 21 -6.49 2.81 13.43
N GLN A 22 -5.25 2.48 13.79
CA GLN A 22 -4.21 2.08 12.84
C GLN A 22 -4.59 0.80 12.10
N LYS A 23 -5.13 -0.21 12.81
CA LYS A 23 -5.63 -1.45 12.21
C LYS A 23 -6.71 -1.16 11.18
N ILE A 24 -7.67 -0.28 11.49
CA ILE A 24 -8.73 0.11 10.55
C ILE A 24 -8.14 0.78 9.30
N PHE A 25 -7.22 1.75 9.45
CA PHE A 25 -6.62 2.43 8.29
C PHE A 25 -5.78 1.49 7.42
N ILE A 26 -5.01 0.59 8.02
CA ILE A 26 -4.21 -0.41 7.28
C ILE A 26 -5.13 -1.36 6.53
N THR A 27 -6.17 -1.89 7.19
CA THR A 27 -7.15 -2.78 6.56
C THR A 27 -7.92 -2.08 5.46
N ALA A 28 -8.32 -0.82 5.64
CA ALA A 28 -8.98 -0.02 4.61
C ALA A 28 -8.06 0.21 3.40
N SER A 29 -6.77 0.49 3.63
CA SER A 29 -5.78 0.66 2.56
C SER A 29 -5.56 -0.64 1.78
N LEU A 30 -5.45 -1.78 2.48
CA LEU A 30 -5.39 -3.11 1.86
C LEU A 30 -6.65 -3.42 1.06
N GLY A 31 -7.82 -3.15 1.63
CA GLY A 31 -9.11 -3.31 0.96
C GLY A 31 -9.19 -2.47 -0.31
N TRP A 32 -8.71 -1.22 -0.28
CA TRP A 32 -8.65 -0.35 -1.45
C TRP A 32 -7.78 -0.91 -2.56
N ILE A 33 -6.55 -1.35 -2.24
CA ILE A 33 -5.62 -1.92 -3.24
C ILE A 33 -6.24 -3.15 -3.92
N ILE A 34 -6.87 -4.04 -3.14
CA ILE A 34 -7.55 -5.23 -3.65
C ILE A 34 -8.76 -4.85 -4.50
N PHE A 35 -9.58 -3.92 -4.02
CA PHE A 35 -10.78 -3.46 -4.72
C PHE A 35 -10.44 -2.83 -6.08
N ILE A 36 -9.46 -1.93 -6.13
CA ILE A 36 -9.02 -1.33 -7.39
C ILE A 36 -8.39 -2.39 -8.30
N GLY A 37 -7.65 -3.36 -7.76
CA GLY A 37 -7.13 -4.49 -8.53
C GLY A 37 -8.24 -5.31 -9.18
N TYR A 38 -9.32 -5.57 -8.46
CA TYR A 38 -10.48 -6.22 -9.05
C TYR A 38 -11.10 -5.39 -10.18
N LEU A 39 -11.28 -4.08 -9.97
CA LEU A 39 -11.84 -3.20 -11.00
C LEU A 39 -10.95 -3.09 -12.24
N THR A 40 -9.64 -3.00 -12.08
CA THR A 40 -8.68 -2.93 -13.20
C THR A 40 -8.65 -4.24 -13.98
N TRP A 41 -8.76 -5.37 -13.29
CA TRP A 41 -8.89 -6.67 -13.95
C TRP A 41 -10.20 -6.77 -14.73
N TRP A 42 -11.31 -6.41 -14.09
CA TRP A 42 -12.63 -6.43 -14.71
C TRP A 42 -12.72 -5.50 -15.92
N ASN A 43 -12.10 -4.32 -15.85
CA ASN A 43 -11.99 -3.38 -16.95
C ASN A 43 -11.16 -3.95 -18.11
N GLY A 44 -10.03 -4.59 -17.81
CA GLY A 44 -9.20 -5.29 -18.81
C GLY A 44 -9.95 -6.42 -19.52
N LEU A 45 -10.77 -7.19 -18.80
CA LEU A 45 -11.58 -8.26 -19.40
C LEU A 45 -12.71 -7.72 -20.30
N LYS A 46 -13.26 -6.55 -19.96
CA LYS A 46 -14.34 -5.88 -20.71
C LYS A 46 -13.83 -4.99 -21.85
N ALA A 47 -12.53 -4.77 -21.94
CA ALA A 47 -11.96 -3.92 -22.97
C ALA A 47 -12.24 -4.51 -24.37
N PRO A 48 -12.66 -3.69 -25.35
CA PRO A 48 -12.85 -4.13 -26.74
C PRO A 48 -11.52 -4.38 -27.47
N THR A 49 -10.39 -4.17 -26.81
CA THR A 49 -9.04 -4.41 -27.33
C THR A 49 -8.73 -5.91 -27.36
N LEU A 50 -7.90 -6.33 -28.32
CA LEU A 50 -7.44 -7.72 -28.47
C LEU A 50 -6.69 -8.23 -27.22
N ASP A 51 -6.02 -7.32 -26.51
CA ASP A 51 -5.37 -7.64 -25.24
C ASP A 51 -6.35 -7.48 -24.07
N LYS A 52 -6.63 -8.60 -23.39
CA LYS A 52 -7.50 -8.71 -22.20
C LYS A 52 -6.70 -8.88 -20.92
N SER A 53 -5.46 -8.41 -20.93
CA SER A 53 -4.54 -8.53 -19.81
C SER A 53 -4.90 -7.54 -18.69
N PHE A 54 -4.36 -7.83 -17.50
CA PHE A 54 -4.46 -6.95 -16.36
C PHE A 54 -3.69 -5.65 -16.63
N ARG A 55 -4.35 -4.50 -16.41
CA ARG A 55 -3.75 -3.18 -16.62
C ARG A 55 -2.96 -2.74 -15.39
N TRP A 56 -1.72 -3.22 -15.31
CA TRP A 56 -0.81 -2.96 -14.20
C TRP A 56 -0.60 -1.48 -13.92
N ASP A 57 -0.50 -0.65 -14.96
CA ASP A 57 -0.31 0.79 -14.82
C ASP A 57 -1.49 1.45 -14.09
N GLU A 58 -2.72 1.11 -14.47
CA GLU A 58 -3.93 1.64 -13.82
C GLU A 58 -4.04 1.18 -12.38
N TRP A 59 -3.77 -0.11 -12.12
CA TRP A 59 -3.79 -0.61 -10.75
C TRP A 59 -2.75 0.05 -9.86
N PHE A 60 -1.55 0.30 -10.39
CA PHE A 60 -0.51 0.99 -9.65
C PHE A 60 -0.92 2.43 -9.32
N TRP A 61 -1.37 3.18 -10.33
CA TRP A 61 -1.71 4.61 -10.18
C TRP A 61 -2.99 4.87 -9.39
N PHE A 62 -3.99 3.99 -9.46
CA PHE A 62 -5.28 4.19 -8.76
C PHE A 62 -5.41 3.35 -7.49
N GLY A 63 -4.67 2.25 -7.36
CA GLY A 63 -4.69 1.36 -6.21
C GLY A 63 -3.56 1.66 -5.24
N ILE A 64 -2.31 1.44 -5.68
CA ILE A 64 -1.12 1.50 -4.81
C ILE A 64 -0.78 2.93 -4.41
N VAL A 65 -0.63 3.84 -5.38
CA VAL A 65 -0.21 5.22 -5.12
C VAL A 65 -1.16 5.93 -4.15
N PRO A 66 -2.50 5.89 -4.30
CA PRO A 66 -3.40 6.57 -3.39
C PRO A 66 -3.45 5.93 -2.01
N ALA A 67 -3.35 4.60 -1.91
CA ALA A 67 -3.32 3.90 -0.63
C ALA A 67 -2.04 4.22 0.18
N LEU A 68 -0.90 4.42 -0.48
CA LEU A 68 0.37 4.74 0.17
C LEU A 68 0.61 6.24 0.37
N SER A 69 -0.02 7.10 -0.43
CA SER A 69 0.16 8.56 -0.38
C SER A 69 0.04 9.14 1.03
N PRO A 70 -0.99 8.82 1.86
CA PRO A 70 -1.10 9.35 3.21
C PRO A 70 0.11 9.02 4.10
N TYR A 71 0.70 7.85 3.94
CA TYR A 71 1.87 7.40 4.70
C TYR A 71 3.14 8.13 4.25
N ILE A 72 3.29 8.36 2.94
CA ILE A 72 4.40 9.14 2.35
C ILE A 72 4.32 10.59 2.83
N PHE A 73 3.15 11.21 2.74
CA PHE A 73 2.93 12.57 3.23
C PHE A 73 3.14 12.68 4.73
N PHE A 74 2.66 11.71 5.52
CA PHE A 74 2.95 11.64 6.94
C PHE A 74 4.45 11.60 7.21
N TYR A 75 5.22 10.80 6.45
CA TYR A 75 6.66 10.72 6.60
C TYR A 75 7.37 12.04 6.24
N ILE A 76 6.95 12.71 5.15
CA ILE A 76 7.51 14.01 4.71
C ILE A 76 7.20 15.12 5.73
N TRP A 77 5.98 15.16 6.27
CA TRP A 77 5.56 16.18 7.23
C TRP A 77 5.93 15.88 8.67
N LYS A 78 6.39 14.66 8.97
CA LYS A 78 6.96 14.35 10.28
C LYS A 78 8.18 15.25 10.47
N LYS A 79 8.05 16.26 11.33
CA LYS A 79 9.19 17.07 11.75
C LYS A 79 10.29 16.11 12.23
N LYS A 80 11.52 16.32 11.75
CA LYS A 80 12.67 15.69 12.38
C LYS A 80 12.72 16.29 13.78
N ASP A 81 12.42 15.47 14.77
CA ASP A 81 12.69 15.82 16.16
C ASP A 81 14.18 16.18 16.19
N THR A 82 14.45 17.47 16.28
CA THR A 82 15.80 17.97 16.52
C THR A 82 16.01 17.63 17.98
N GLU A 83 16.84 16.61 18.22
CA GLU A 83 17.36 16.30 19.54
C GLU A 83 18.03 17.56 20.08
N GLU A 84 17.34 18.28 20.97
CA GLU A 84 17.96 19.15 21.97
C GLU A 84 18.10 18.37 23.29
#